data_AF-A0A8H9XJ43-F1
#
_entry.id   AF-A0A8H9XJ43-F1
#
_cell.length_a   1.000
_cell.length_b   1.000
_cell.length_c   1.000
_cell.angle_alpha   90.00
_cell.angle_beta   90.00
_cell.angle_gamma   90.00
#
_symmetry.space_group_name_H-M   'P 1'
#
loop_
_entity.id
_entity.type
_entity.pdbx_description
1 polymer ?
#
loop_
_entity_poly.entity_id
_entity_poly.type
_entity_poly.pdbx_seq_one_letter_code
_entity_poly.pdbx_strand_id
1 'polypeptide(L)'
;MSDIAAHPGETDRDAIDRLLDAGDAYGARLAARRYWASSPNASAARFLKARYGRLWPEPAAEPFRLAVLRSFTLEPVLPLLEAEALLAGRRLETWIGEFNAYGQEILDPASGLYAHRPDAVILAVQTRDIAPSLWRDFDMMEEAEARAAADEAARLLIDLLEALRARTPATLVVHGLEKPLHPSEGLLGVRKTLSQDEAIETANHLVRRWCADQAGVVFLDYDRLQARHGRAAFLSETKWAAARLPLSAPALGWLAAAWWRHLAPVALPPAKVLVLDLDNTLWGGVLGEDGPDGVRLGDEPPGVFFKAFQRAVLEVSRRGVLLAVASKNNPDEALAMIDQHPHMLIRSRHLAAVQIGWKTKAEGLIAMAGELNLGLDSFIFVDDSPFECEGVARALPQVEVLALPSDPADYVAALNGVSRLERHALTEEDGARSRYYADDRQRRDLQAQATSLEAFLASLAIEVEAAPVDAATLARAAQLTQKTNQLNTTTRRYSEAELAAHLQRPDAIALSLRAADRFGDNGIVGLAVATLAGAACEIDVLLLSCRVIGRRIETALLAALAQAARARGAETLRGWYRPTARNAPARDIFRDAGFDLAETAPEGDLWGFPLKRAIQVPEWIVLRNLATADS
;
A
#
# COMPACT_ATOMS: atom_id res chain seq x y z
N MET A 1 14.92 -17.28 25.06
CA MET A 1 16.16 -17.90 24.59
C MET A 1 15.96 -19.41 24.40
N SER A 2 15.28 -19.78 23.33
CA SER A 2 15.35 -21.13 22.75
C SER A 2 15.66 -20.96 21.27
N ASP A 3 16.90 -21.29 20.89
CA ASP A 3 17.33 -21.73 19.56
C ASP A 3 17.44 -20.80 18.34
N ILE A 4 17.59 -19.48 18.51
CA ILE A 4 18.02 -18.58 17.40
C ILE A 4 19.53 -18.22 17.50
N ALA A 5 20.19 -18.55 18.60
CA ALA A 5 21.64 -18.39 18.71
C ALA A 5 22.33 -19.45 17.84
N ALA A 6 23.06 -19.01 16.81
CA ALA A 6 23.88 -19.89 15.99
C ALA A 6 24.79 -20.73 16.90
N HIS A 7 24.78 -22.06 16.73
CA HIS A 7 25.74 -22.89 17.44
C HIS A 7 27.16 -22.51 16.97
N PRO A 8 28.19 -22.55 17.84
CA PRO A 8 29.54 -22.18 17.44
C PRO A 8 30.01 -23.01 16.24
N GLY A 9 30.18 -22.36 15.08
CA GLY A 9 30.57 -22.99 13.82
C GLY A 9 29.45 -23.38 12.85
N GLU A 10 28.17 -23.15 13.20
CA GLU A 10 27.02 -23.36 12.31
C GLU A 10 26.95 -22.24 11.25
N THR A 11 26.81 -22.60 9.97
CA THR A 11 26.60 -21.59 8.92
C THR A 11 25.15 -21.12 8.92
N ASP A 12 24.88 -19.91 8.41
CA ASP A 12 23.50 -19.42 8.25
C ASP A 12 22.61 -20.40 7.46
N ARG A 13 23.20 -21.14 6.50
CA ARG A 13 22.50 -22.16 5.72
C ARG A 13 22.07 -23.36 6.57
N ASP A 14 22.98 -23.83 7.43
CA ASP A 14 22.71 -24.96 8.33
C ASP A 14 21.61 -24.58 9.33
N ALA A 15 21.66 -23.36 9.87
CA ALA A 15 20.62 -22.85 10.76
C ALA A 15 19.24 -22.79 10.08
N ILE A 16 19.17 -22.33 8.82
CA ILE A 16 17.93 -22.30 8.04
C ILE A 16 17.39 -23.72 7.84
N ASP A 17 18.23 -24.66 7.40
CA ASP A 17 17.80 -26.05 7.14
C ASP A 17 17.37 -26.75 8.43
N ARG A 18 18.10 -26.57 9.54
CA ARG A 18 17.74 -27.09 10.86
C ARG A 18 16.35 -26.60 11.31
N LEU A 19 16.08 -25.30 11.16
CA LEU A 19 14.78 -24.71 11.52
C LEU A 19 13.67 -25.24 10.61
N LEU A 20 13.91 -25.38 9.31
CA LEU A 20 12.95 -25.98 8.38
C LEU A 20 12.70 -27.46 8.67
N ASP A 21 13.72 -28.23 9.10
CA ASP A 21 13.60 -29.64 9.46
C ASP A 21 12.84 -29.82 10.78
N ALA A 22 12.99 -28.87 11.71
CA ALA A 22 12.21 -28.80 12.95
C ALA A 22 10.77 -28.32 12.74
N GLY A 23 10.37 -27.96 11.52
CA GLY A 23 9.05 -27.41 11.21
C GLY A 23 8.86 -25.94 11.62
N ASP A 24 9.91 -25.25 12.07
CA ASP A 24 9.88 -23.83 12.40
C ASP A 24 10.08 -22.96 11.15
N ALA A 25 9.04 -22.90 10.31
CA ALA A 25 9.06 -22.11 9.08
C ALA A 25 9.29 -20.61 9.35
N TYR A 26 8.83 -20.09 10.50
CA TYR A 26 9.05 -18.68 10.85
C TYR A 26 10.52 -18.41 11.22
N GLY A 27 11.08 -19.19 12.13
CA GLY A 27 12.49 -19.10 12.49
C GLY A 27 13.37 -19.22 11.25
N ALA A 28 13.05 -20.15 10.36
CA ALA A 28 13.72 -20.31 9.09
C ALA A 28 13.60 -19.06 8.18
N ARG A 29 12.43 -18.42 8.10
CA ARG A 29 12.26 -17.15 7.35
C ARG A 29 13.09 -16.01 7.94
N LEU A 30 13.15 -15.90 9.27
CA LEU A 30 13.97 -14.88 9.94
C LEU A 30 15.47 -15.11 9.69
N ALA A 31 15.92 -16.35 9.84
CA ALA A 31 17.29 -16.75 9.53
C ALA A 31 17.62 -16.51 8.04
N ALA A 32 16.69 -16.83 7.14
CA ALA A 32 16.81 -16.57 5.71
C ALA A 32 16.91 -15.09 5.36
N ARG A 33 16.12 -14.22 5.99
CA ARG A 33 16.21 -12.76 5.84
C ARG A 33 17.55 -12.22 6.34
N ARG A 34 18.04 -12.70 7.50
CA ARG A 34 19.37 -12.34 8.03
C ARG A 34 20.50 -12.78 7.10
N TYR A 35 20.44 -14.02 6.62
CA TYR A 35 21.39 -14.56 5.65
C TYR A 35 21.41 -13.75 4.36
N TRP A 36 20.23 -13.37 3.85
CA TRP A 36 20.12 -12.56 2.66
C TRP A 36 20.68 -11.16 2.87
N ALA A 37 20.38 -10.52 4.00
CA ALA A 37 20.90 -9.20 4.33
C ALA A 37 22.44 -9.17 4.44
N SER A 38 23.06 -10.24 4.97
CA SER A 38 24.51 -10.33 5.10
C SER A 38 25.22 -10.72 3.79
N SER A 39 24.55 -11.48 2.91
CA SER A 39 25.16 -12.09 1.73
C SER A 39 24.22 -12.13 0.50
N PRO A 40 23.77 -10.98 -0.04
CA PRO A 40 22.83 -10.93 -1.17
C PRO A 40 23.57 -11.23 -2.49
N ASN A 41 23.73 -12.52 -2.81
CA ASN A 41 24.43 -12.96 -4.02
C ASN A 41 23.71 -14.15 -4.69
N ALA A 42 24.13 -14.48 -5.92
CA ALA A 42 23.50 -15.55 -6.71
C ALA A 42 23.57 -16.94 -6.06
N SER A 43 24.56 -17.21 -5.19
CA SER A 43 24.63 -18.47 -4.44
C SER A 43 23.57 -18.51 -3.34
N ALA A 44 23.43 -17.44 -2.57
CA ALA A 44 22.39 -17.29 -1.56
C ALA A 44 20.99 -17.32 -2.20
N ALA A 45 20.79 -16.63 -3.31
CA ALA A 45 19.51 -16.61 -4.04
C ALA A 45 19.06 -18.01 -4.46
N ARG A 46 19.96 -18.81 -5.06
CA ARG A 46 19.69 -20.20 -5.44
C ARG A 46 19.36 -21.07 -4.23
N PHE A 47 20.10 -20.90 -3.13
CA PHE A 47 19.86 -21.61 -1.88
C PHE A 47 18.46 -21.34 -1.33
N LEU A 48 18.05 -20.08 -1.27
CA LEU A 48 16.74 -19.65 -0.77
C LEU A 48 15.60 -20.09 -1.69
N LYS A 49 15.78 -19.96 -3.01
CA LYS A 49 14.80 -20.40 -4.01
C LYS A 49 14.47 -21.88 -3.90
N ALA A 50 15.48 -22.73 -3.68
CA ALA A 50 15.28 -24.17 -3.47
C ALA A 50 14.45 -24.50 -2.22
N ARG A 51 14.32 -23.57 -1.27
CA ARG A 51 13.61 -23.74 0.01
C ARG A 51 12.29 -23.00 0.07
N TYR A 52 11.87 -22.32 -1.00
CA TYR A 52 10.69 -21.46 -1.00
C TYR A 52 9.43 -22.15 -0.47
N GLY A 53 9.10 -23.35 -0.97
CA GLY A 53 7.91 -24.08 -0.53
C GLY A 53 7.96 -24.55 0.93
N ARG A 54 9.15 -24.67 1.53
CA ARG A 54 9.33 -24.99 2.94
C ARG A 54 9.28 -23.73 3.82
N LEU A 55 9.80 -22.62 3.32
CA LEU A 55 9.73 -21.30 3.96
C LEU A 55 8.30 -20.75 3.98
N TRP A 56 7.52 -21.06 2.94
CA TRP A 56 6.13 -20.66 2.76
C TRP A 56 5.27 -21.87 2.42
N PRO A 57 4.76 -22.61 3.43
CA PRO A 57 3.95 -23.81 3.23
C PRO A 57 2.63 -23.56 2.48
N GLU A 58 2.08 -22.35 2.63
CA GLU A 58 0.92 -21.85 1.88
C GLU A 58 1.34 -20.67 0.99
N PRO A 59 2.04 -20.92 -0.13
CA PRO A 59 2.48 -19.85 -1.02
C PRO A 59 1.28 -19.22 -1.74
N ALA A 60 1.47 -17.99 -2.25
CA ALA A 60 0.48 -17.37 -3.13
C ALA A 60 0.17 -18.30 -4.32
N ALA A 61 -1.12 -18.49 -4.62
CA ALA A 61 -1.58 -19.47 -5.61
C ALA A 61 -1.07 -19.19 -7.04
N GLU A 62 -0.97 -17.91 -7.42
CA GLU A 62 -0.48 -17.49 -8.74
C GLU A 62 0.84 -16.71 -8.61
N PRO A 63 1.81 -16.95 -9.51
CA PRO A 63 3.04 -16.17 -9.55
C PRO A 63 2.75 -14.74 -10.02
N PHE A 64 3.54 -13.79 -9.52
CA PHE A 64 3.52 -12.42 -10.00
C PHE A 64 4.35 -12.33 -11.28
N ARG A 65 3.71 -11.97 -12.40
CA ARG A 65 4.33 -11.95 -13.72
C ARG A 65 5.05 -10.64 -13.96
N LEU A 66 6.36 -10.72 -14.14
CA LEU A 66 7.23 -9.58 -14.40
C LEU A 66 7.75 -9.64 -15.82
N ALA A 67 7.68 -8.53 -16.55
CA ALA A 67 8.42 -8.34 -17.80
C ALA A 67 9.57 -7.36 -17.60
N VAL A 68 10.73 -7.63 -18.19
CA VAL A 68 11.91 -6.74 -18.14
C VAL A 68 12.35 -6.40 -19.56
N LEU A 69 12.26 -5.12 -19.92
CA LEU A 69 12.73 -4.53 -21.16
C LEU A 69 13.99 -3.72 -20.88
N ARG A 70 15.02 -3.88 -21.72
CA ARG A 70 16.35 -3.35 -21.41
C ARG A 70 17.19 -2.98 -22.62
N SER A 71 18.12 -2.05 -22.42
CA SER A 71 19.20 -1.77 -23.37
C SER A 71 20.56 -2.35 -22.95
N PHE A 72 20.66 -2.89 -21.73
CA PHE A 72 21.89 -3.44 -21.15
C PHE A 72 21.68 -4.77 -20.42
N THR A 73 22.77 -5.45 -20.05
CA THR A 73 22.76 -6.76 -19.40
C THR A 73 22.23 -6.67 -17.96
N LEU A 74 21.16 -7.40 -17.66
CA LEU A 74 20.43 -7.40 -16.38
C LEU A 74 20.11 -8.79 -15.84
N GLU A 75 20.37 -9.83 -16.62
CA GLU A 75 20.14 -11.24 -16.30
C GLU A 75 20.75 -11.64 -14.95
N PRO A 76 21.97 -11.18 -14.57
CA PRO A 76 22.53 -11.50 -13.26
C PRO A 76 21.76 -10.89 -12.08
N VAL A 77 20.92 -9.87 -12.28
CA VAL A 77 20.08 -9.25 -11.23
C VAL A 77 18.84 -10.09 -10.93
N LEU A 78 18.32 -10.80 -11.94
CA LEU A 78 17.03 -11.49 -11.83
C LEU A 78 16.97 -12.53 -10.71
N PRO A 79 17.98 -13.41 -10.50
CA PRO A 79 17.95 -14.33 -9.37
C PRO A 79 17.92 -13.63 -8.01
N LEU A 80 18.55 -12.45 -7.89
CA LEU A 80 18.54 -11.68 -6.65
C LEU A 80 17.17 -11.04 -6.42
N LEU A 81 16.55 -10.49 -7.46
CA LEU A 81 15.18 -9.97 -7.38
C LEU A 81 14.18 -11.08 -7.02
N GLU A 82 14.34 -12.27 -7.60
CA GLU A 82 13.54 -13.44 -7.24
C GLU A 82 13.70 -13.76 -5.74
N ALA A 83 14.92 -13.74 -5.20
CA ALA A 83 15.14 -14.00 -3.77
C ALA A 83 14.46 -12.96 -2.87
N GLU A 84 14.52 -11.66 -3.22
CA GLU A 84 13.80 -10.59 -2.51
C GLU A 84 12.29 -10.88 -2.43
N ALA A 85 11.68 -11.20 -3.57
CA ALA A 85 10.26 -11.52 -3.66
C ALA A 85 9.89 -12.78 -2.86
N LEU A 86 10.71 -13.83 -2.97
CA LEU A 86 10.50 -15.11 -2.29
C LEU A 86 10.57 -14.94 -0.77
N LEU A 87 11.47 -14.11 -0.24
CA LEU A 87 11.55 -13.78 1.20
C LEU A 87 10.37 -12.94 1.71
N ALA A 88 9.61 -12.34 0.79
CA ALA A 88 8.35 -11.67 1.05
C ALA A 88 7.13 -12.55 0.73
N GLY A 89 7.33 -13.85 0.44
CA GLY A 89 6.26 -14.81 0.19
C GLY A 89 5.69 -14.79 -1.23
N ARG A 90 6.34 -14.11 -2.17
CA ARG A 90 5.90 -14.03 -3.58
C ARG A 90 6.87 -14.75 -4.51
N ARG A 91 6.29 -15.55 -5.40
CA ARG A 91 7.01 -16.10 -6.54
C ARG A 91 6.92 -15.14 -7.71
N LEU A 92 8.06 -14.85 -8.34
CA LEU A 92 8.10 -14.13 -9.62
C LEU A 92 8.14 -15.11 -10.79
N GLU A 93 7.43 -14.76 -11.84
CA GLU A 93 7.55 -15.37 -13.16
C GLU A 93 8.04 -14.29 -14.14
N THR A 94 9.33 -14.33 -14.44
CA THR A 94 10.00 -13.27 -15.20
C THR A 94 10.13 -13.64 -16.67
N TRP A 95 9.65 -12.76 -17.54
CA TRP A 95 9.99 -12.72 -18.95
C TRP A 95 10.98 -11.57 -19.19
N ILE A 96 11.99 -11.81 -20.02
CA ILE A 96 12.99 -10.80 -20.39
C ILE A 96 12.93 -10.61 -21.91
N GLY A 97 12.83 -9.35 -22.33
CA GLY A 97 12.87 -9.00 -23.75
C GLY A 97 14.25 -9.16 -24.34
N GLU A 98 14.29 -9.23 -25.67
CA GLU A 98 15.54 -9.30 -26.43
C GLU A 98 16.44 -8.08 -26.16
N PHE A 99 17.75 -8.31 -26.21
CA PHE A 99 18.75 -7.29 -25.86
C PHE A 99 18.61 -6.06 -26.77
N ASN A 100 18.40 -4.89 -26.17
CA ASN A 100 18.26 -3.62 -26.88
C ASN A 100 17.12 -3.59 -27.92
N ALA A 101 16.11 -4.45 -27.77
CA ALA A 101 14.94 -4.53 -28.64
C ALA A 101 13.66 -3.96 -27.99
N TYR A 102 13.81 -3.22 -26.87
CA TYR A 102 12.68 -2.72 -26.07
C TYR A 102 11.65 -1.94 -26.87
N GLY A 103 12.06 -1.12 -27.84
CA GLY A 103 11.13 -0.40 -28.72
C GLY A 103 10.30 -1.33 -29.60
N GLN A 104 10.93 -2.35 -30.20
CA GLN A 104 10.22 -3.32 -31.04
C GLN A 104 9.23 -4.17 -30.22
N GLU A 105 9.65 -4.65 -29.04
CA GLU A 105 8.80 -5.42 -28.13
C GLU A 105 7.56 -4.62 -27.66
N ILE A 106 7.70 -3.30 -27.49
CA ILE A 106 6.60 -2.40 -27.12
C ILE A 106 5.66 -2.12 -28.30
N LEU A 107 6.21 -1.91 -29.49
CA LEU A 107 5.43 -1.48 -30.64
C LEU A 107 4.69 -2.64 -31.32
N ASP A 108 5.26 -3.84 -31.31
CA ASP A 108 4.65 -5.05 -31.89
C ASP A 108 3.62 -5.68 -30.93
N PRO A 109 2.31 -5.66 -31.25
CA PRO A 109 1.29 -6.28 -30.41
C PRO A 109 1.41 -7.81 -30.28
N ALA A 110 2.14 -8.47 -31.19
CA ALA A 110 2.37 -9.91 -31.18
C ALA A 110 3.63 -10.31 -30.40
N SER A 111 4.31 -9.37 -29.75
CA SER A 111 5.56 -9.58 -29.05
C SER A 111 5.43 -10.50 -27.81
N GLY A 112 6.56 -11.03 -27.35
CA GLY A 112 6.61 -11.89 -26.16
C GLY A 112 6.13 -11.17 -24.90
N LEU A 113 6.31 -9.84 -24.85
CA LEU A 113 5.83 -8.97 -23.77
C LEU A 113 4.32 -9.12 -23.54
N TYR A 114 3.52 -8.99 -24.60
CA TYR A 114 2.06 -9.02 -24.48
C TYR A 114 1.54 -10.45 -24.32
N ALA A 115 2.21 -11.44 -24.91
CA ALA A 115 1.91 -12.85 -24.71
C ALA A 115 2.09 -13.29 -23.24
N HIS A 116 3.09 -12.73 -22.54
CA HIS A 116 3.37 -13.00 -21.13
C HIS A 116 2.26 -12.52 -20.18
N ARG A 117 1.48 -11.48 -20.58
CA ARG A 117 0.47 -10.81 -19.74
C ARG A 117 1.04 -10.40 -18.36
N PRO A 118 2.03 -9.49 -18.33
CA PRO A 118 2.70 -9.10 -17.10
C PRO A 118 1.78 -8.35 -16.13
N ASP A 119 1.97 -8.55 -14.83
CA ASP A 119 1.42 -7.70 -13.77
C ASP A 119 2.22 -6.39 -13.65
N ALA A 120 3.53 -6.46 -13.92
CA ALA A 120 4.42 -5.31 -13.97
C ALA A 120 5.46 -5.42 -15.09
N VAL A 121 5.89 -4.27 -15.61
CA VAL A 121 6.94 -4.12 -16.62
C VAL A 121 8.02 -3.20 -16.09
N ILE A 122 9.28 -3.63 -16.13
CA ILE A 122 10.44 -2.76 -15.90
C ILE A 122 11.00 -2.32 -17.25
N LEU A 123 11.15 -1.02 -17.45
CA LEU A 123 11.88 -0.43 -18.58
C LEU A 123 13.20 0.16 -18.08
N ALA A 124 14.30 -0.51 -18.41
CA ALA A 124 15.65 -0.16 -17.97
C ALA A 124 16.54 0.17 -19.19
N VAL A 125 16.56 1.45 -19.57
CA VAL A 125 17.30 1.93 -20.75
C VAL A 125 18.42 2.87 -20.30
N GLN A 126 19.60 2.71 -20.88
CA GLN A 126 20.75 3.56 -20.60
C GLN A 126 20.70 4.86 -21.39
N THR A 127 21.18 5.95 -20.79
CA THR A 127 21.39 7.24 -21.46
C THR A 127 22.19 7.09 -22.74
N ARG A 128 23.26 6.28 -22.72
CA ARG A 128 24.15 6.07 -23.87
C ARG A 128 23.50 5.36 -25.07
N ASP A 129 22.35 4.73 -24.87
CA ASP A 129 21.61 4.02 -25.92
C ASP A 129 20.47 4.88 -26.47
N ILE A 130 19.77 5.61 -25.61
CA ILE A 130 18.61 6.44 -26.01
C ILE A 130 18.98 7.87 -26.41
N ALA A 131 20.06 8.41 -25.86
CA ALA A 131 20.55 9.77 -26.10
C ALA A 131 22.08 9.76 -26.26
N PRO A 132 22.63 9.10 -27.31
CA PRO A 132 24.06 8.91 -27.47
C PRO A 132 24.85 10.23 -27.54
N SER A 133 24.26 11.28 -28.13
CA SER A 133 24.86 12.62 -28.23
C SER A 133 25.11 13.23 -26.86
N LEU A 134 24.12 13.15 -25.95
CA LEU A 134 24.26 13.61 -24.56
C LEU A 134 25.30 12.82 -23.78
N TRP A 135 25.65 11.60 -24.20
CA TRP A 135 26.62 10.76 -23.51
C TRP A 135 28.05 10.95 -24.03
N ARG A 136 28.24 10.95 -25.35
CA ARG A 136 29.57 10.90 -25.99
C ARG A 136 30.03 12.21 -26.59
N ASP A 137 29.10 13.03 -27.08
CA ASP A 137 29.42 14.14 -27.97
C ASP A 137 29.09 15.50 -27.33
N PHE A 138 28.74 15.52 -26.03
CA PHE A 138 28.24 16.71 -25.34
C PHE A 138 29.18 17.91 -25.39
N ASP A 139 30.48 17.69 -25.33
CA ASP A 139 31.51 18.74 -25.40
C ASP A 139 31.54 19.46 -26.75
N MET A 140 31.00 18.82 -27.79
CA MET A 140 30.88 19.35 -29.15
C MET A 140 29.51 19.99 -29.43
N MET A 141 28.57 19.93 -28.48
CA MET A 141 27.20 20.43 -28.65
C MET A 141 27.08 21.89 -28.21
N GLU A 142 26.29 22.66 -28.95
CA GLU A 142 25.79 23.95 -28.48
C GLU A 142 24.66 23.76 -27.45
N GLU A 143 24.44 24.74 -26.58
CA GLU A 143 23.42 24.64 -25.50
C GLU A 143 22.02 24.29 -26.03
N ALA A 144 21.62 24.89 -27.16
CA ALA A 144 20.33 24.64 -27.77
C ALA A 144 20.20 23.19 -28.28
N GLU A 145 21.29 22.61 -28.80
CA GLU A 145 21.34 21.23 -29.27
C GLU A 145 21.27 20.25 -28.10
N ALA A 146 22.01 20.52 -27.02
CA ALA A 146 21.98 19.73 -25.80
C ALA A 146 20.56 19.72 -25.19
N ARG A 147 19.89 20.87 -25.17
CA ARG A 147 18.51 20.96 -24.69
C ARG A 147 17.53 20.20 -25.57
N ALA A 148 17.65 20.33 -26.89
CA ALA A 148 16.82 19.59 -27.83
C ALA A 148 17.01 18.07 -27.69
N ALA A 149 18.25 17.60 -27.51
CA ALA A 149 18.53 16.18 -27.31
C ALA A 149 17.96 15.66 -25.97
N ALA A 150 17.96 16.48 -24.92
CA ALA A 150 17.32 16.13 -23.64
C ALA A 150 15.80 16.01 -23.77
N ASP A 151 15.17 16.98 -24.45
CA ASP A 151 13.73 16.97 -24.72
C ASP A 151 13.32 15.78 -25.61
N GLU A 152 14.12 15.45 -26.63
CA GLU A 152 13.91 14.30 -27.52
C GLU A 152 14.02 12.97 -26.76
N ALA A 153 15.04 12.81 -25.92
CA ALA A 153 15.21 11.62 -25.09
C ALA A 153 14.03 11.41 -24.14
N ALA A 154 13.56 12.48 -23.49
CA ALA A 154 12.38 12.44 -22.64
C ALA A 154 11.12 12.09 -23.44
N ARG A 155 10.92 12.70 -24.61
CA ARG A 155 9.74 12.43 -25.46
C ARG A 155 9.72 10.99 -25.94
N LEU A 156 10.86 10.45 -26.37
CA LEU A 156 10.97 9.05 -26.80
C LEU A 156 10.59 8.08 -25.67
N LEU A 157 11.06 8.30 -24.43
CA LEU A 157 10.63 7.49 -23.29
C LEU A 157 9.13 7.61 -23.03
N ILE A 158 8.60 8.82 -23.07
CA ILE A 158 7.17 9.06 -22.84
C ILE A 158 6.33 8.36 -23.92
N ASP A 159 6.69 8.46 -25.20
CA ASP A 159 6.00 7.80 -26.30
C ASP A 159 5.97 6.27 -26.12
N LEU A 160 7.08 5.68 -25.68
CA LEU A 160 7.16 4.25 -25.38
C LEU A 160 6.27 3.86 -24.19
N LEU A 161 6.23 4.68 -23.14
CA LEU A 161 5.37 4.45 -21.97
C LEU A 161 3.88 4.61 -22.31
N GLU A 162 3.52 5.58 -23.15
CA GLU A 162 2.16 5.77 -23.68
C GLU A 162 1.76 4.55 -24.53
N ALA A 163 2.64 4.07 -25.40
CA ALA A 163 2.42 2.88 -26.21
C ALA A 163 2.26 1.60 -25.37
N LEU A 164 3.05 1.45 -24.29
CA LEU A 164 2.89 0.37 -23.30
C LEU A 164 1.53 0.45 -22.62
N ARG A 165 1.19 1.61 -22.06
CA ARG A 165 -0.06 1.82 -21.30
C ARG A 165 -1.30 1.58 -22.17
N ALA A 166 -1.26 1.94 -23.45
CA ALA A 166 -2.35 1.68 -24.39
C ALA A 166 -2.64 0.18 -24.61
N ARG A 167 -1.69 -0.71 -24.30
CA ARG A 167 -1.79 -2.16 -24.57
C ARG A 167 -1.78 -3.02 -23.32
N THR A 168 -1.38 -2.51 -22.16
CA THR A 168 -1.36 -3.26 -20.91
C THR A 168 -1.77 -2.44 -19.68
N PRO A 169 -2.58 -3.01 -18.77
CA PRO A 169 -2.88 -2.40 -17.47
C PRO A 169 -1.75 -2.57 -16.44
N ALA A 170 -0.67 -3.28 -16.79
CA ALA A 170 0.45 -3.57 -15.89
C ALA A 170 1.02 -2.31 -15.23
N THR A 171 1.58 -2.45 -14.03
CA THR A 171 2.38 -1.39 -13.42
C THR A 171 3.69 -1.22 -14.19
N LEU A 172 4.00 0.01 -14.60
CA LEU A 172 5.22 0.31 -15.33
C LEU A 172 6.24 0.91 -14.36
N VAL A 173 7.44 0.34 -14.30
CA VAL A 173 8.58 0.90 -13.56
C VAL A 173 9.64 1.33 -14.56
N VAL A 174 9.86 2.63 -14.71
CA VAL A 174 10.82 3.19 -15.66
C VAL A 174 12.04 3.72 -14.93
N HIS A 175 13.24 3.37 -15.41
CA HIS A 175 14.48 3.94 -14.88
C HIS A 175 14.65 5.37 -15.37
N GLY A 176 15.09 6.24 -14.47
CA GLY A 176 15.75 7.47 -14.86
C GLY A 176 17.05 7.19 -15.62
N LEU A 177 17.37 8.06 -16.56
CA LEU A 177 18.61 8.10 -17.30
C LEU A 177 19.80 8.34 -16.35
N GLU A 178 20.83 7.51 -16.46
CA GLU A 178 22.05 7.65 -15.67
C GLU A 178 22.91 8.82 -16.14
N LYS A 179 23.68 9.39 -15.20
CA LYS A 179 24.67 10.43 -15.48
C LYS A 179 26.06 9.81 -15.63
N PRO A 180 26.94 10.39 -16.47
CA PRO A 180 28.33 9.95 -16.55
C PRO A 180 29.04 10.17 -15.20
N LEU A 181 29.94 9.26 -14.84
CA LEU A 181 30.74 9.43 -13.61
C LEU A 181 31.63 10.68 -13.68
N HIS A 182 32.08 11.01 -14.88
CA HIS A 182 32.91 12.17 -15.18
C HIS A 182 32.27 12.94 -16.34
N PRO A 183 31.54 14.03 -16.07
CA PRO A 183 31.02 14.91 -17.11
C PRO A 183 32.15 15.44 -18.00
N SER A 184 31.86 15.58 -19.29
CA SER A 184 32.84 15.94 -20.33
C SER A 184 33.54 17.28 -20.07
N GLU A 185 32.85 18.21 -19.40
CA GLU A 185 33.31 19.57 -19.13
C GLU A 185 34.11 19.67 -17.82
N GLY A 186 34.20 18.58 -17.05
CA GLY A 186 34.85 18.57 -15.74
C GLY A 186 34.36 19.68 -14.81
N LEU A 187 35.30 20.37 -14.15
CA LEU A 187 34.98 21.47 -13.23
C LEU A 187 34.46 22.72 -13.93
N LEU A 188 34.59 22.85 -15.26
CA LEU A 188 34.08 24.02 -15.98
C LEU A 188 32.56 23.96 -16.17
N GLY A 189 31.95 22.78 -16.05
CA GLY A 189 30.51 22.57 -16.18
C GLY A 189 29.69 23.48 -15.26
N VAL A 190 30.14 23.72 -14.02
CA VAL A 190 29.43 24.57 -13.04
C VAL A 190 29.34 26.05 -13.43
N ARG A 191 30.10 26.48 -14.43
CA ARG A 191 30.06 27.85 -14.98
C ARG A 191 29.23 27.95 -16.26
N LYS A 192 28.85 26.81 -16.85
CA LYS A 192 27.95 26.76 -18.00
C LYS A 192 26.52 26.96 -17.52
N THR A 193 25.69 27.48 -18.42
CA THR A 193 24.24 27.59 -18.29
C THR A 193 23.55 26.23 -18.31
N LEU A 194 24.13 25.27 -19.02
CA LEU A 194 23.70 23.88 -19.09
C LEU A 194 24.92 22.97 -19.16
N SER A 195 25.11 22.14 -18.15
CA SER A 195 26.11 21.06 -18.13
C SER A 195 25.54 19.72 -18.60
N GLN A 196 26.41 18.76 -18.91
CA GLN A 196 26.01 17.40 -19.32
C GLN A 196 25.08 16.74 -18.30
N ASP A 197 25.39 16.87 -17.01
CA ASP A 197 24.56 16.34 -15.92
C ASP A 197 23.19 17.03 -15.85
N GLU A 198 23.13 18.35 -16.06
CA GLU A 198 21.88 19.12 -16.05
C GLU A 198 21.00 18.84 -17.26
N ALA A 199 21.59 18.57 -18.43
CA ALA A 199 20.85 18.16 -19.62
C ALA A 199 20.16 16.80 -19.38
N ILE A 200 20.89 15.81 -18.84
CA ILE A 200 20.33 14.49 -18.50
C ILE A 200 19.29 14.61 -17.37
N GLU A 201 19.55 15.44 -16.35
CA GLU A 201 18.60 15.72 -15.28
C GLU A 201 17.31 16.38 -15.81
N THR A 202 17.43 17.25 -16.81
CA THR A 202 16.27 17.87 -17.45
C THR A 202 15.38 16.81 -18.11
N ALA A 203 15.97 15.87 -18.86
CA ALA A 203 15.22 14.75 -19.44
C ALA A 203 14.53 13.91 -18.34
N ASN A 204 15.26 13.57 -17.28
CA ASN A 204 14.71 12.83 -16.13
C ASN A 204 13.55 13.58 -15.46
N HIS A 205 13.67 14.89 -15.29
CA HIS A 205 12.63 15.70 -14.66
C HIS A 205 11.35 15.73 -15.49
N LEU A 206 11.46 15.81 -16.82
CA LEU A 206 10.32 15.74 -17.73
C LEU A 206 9.62 14.39 -17.64
N VAL A 207 10.36 13.28 -17.73
CA VAL A 207 9.80 11.91 -17.62
C VAL A 207 9.17 11.70 -16.24
N ARG A 208 9.85 12.13 -15.17
CA ARG A 208 9.34 12.00 -13.80
C ARG A 208 8.05 12.78 -13.57
N ARG A 209 7.95 14.01 -14.09
CA ARG A 209 6.72 14.83 -14.01
C ARG A 209 5.58 14.14 -14.73
N TRP A 210 5.82 13.69 -15.97
CA TRP A 210 4.82 12.95 -16.72
C TRP A 210 4.36 11.70 -15.96
N CYS A 211 5.29 10.89 -15.43
CA CYS A 211 4.93 9.70 -14.64
C CYS A 211 4.06 10.01 -13.42
N ALA A 212 4.27 11.16 -12.76
CA ALA A 212 3.50 11.55 -11.58
C ALA A 212 2.00 11.76 -11.88
N ASP A 213 1.67 12.13 -13.12
CA ASP A 213 0.29 12.33 -13.58
C ASP A 213 -0.35 11.04 -14.12
N GLN A 214 0.41 9.92 -14.19
CA GLN A 214 -0.05 8.66 -14.78
C GLN A 214 -0.31 7.60 -13.71
N ALA A 215 -1.53 7.06 -13.69
CA ALA A 215 -1.86 5.94 -12.83
C ALA A 215 -1.03 4.68 -13.20
N GLY A 216 -0.43 4.06 -12.19
CA GLY A 216 0.33 2.81 -12.34
C GLY A 216 1.64 2.95 -13.13
N VAL A 217 2.18 4.16 -13.30
CA VAL A 217 3.52 4.39 -13.85
C VAL A 217 4.41 4.97 -12.76
N VAL A 218 5.55 4.34 -12.53
CA VAL A 218 6.45 4.62 -11.41
C VAL A 218 7.84 4.94 -11.94
N PHE A 219 8.33 6.12 -11.59
CA PHE A 219 9.70 6.53 -11.89
C PHE A 219 10.66 5.99 -10.83
N LEU A 220 11.62 5.17 -11.24
CA LEU A 220 12.77 4.75 -10.43
C LEU A 220 13.90 5.73 -10.67
N ASP A 221 14.19 6.54 -9.64
CA ASP A 221 15.31 7.49 -9.65
C ASP A 221 16.66 6.74 -9.58
N TYR A 222 17.14 6.35 -10.76
CA TYR A 222 18.33 5.52 -10.90
C TYR A 222 19.60 6.28 -10.49
N ASP A 223 19.68 7.58 -10.77
CA ASP A 223 20.79 8.42 -10.32
C ASP A 223 20.86 8.48 -8.79
N ARG A 224 19.72 8.67 -8.10
CA ARG A 224 19.68 8.64 -6.63
C ARG A 224 20.03 7.28 -6.06
N LEU A 225 19.65 6.19 -6.73
CA LEU A 225 20.08 4.84 -6.35
C LEU A 225 21.61 4.70 -6.43
N GLN A 226 22.22 5.13 -7.53
CA GLN A 226 23.68 5.12 -7.67
C GLN A 226 24.36 6.01 -6.62
N ALA A 227 23.83 7.21 -6.39
CA ALA A 227 24.37 8.17 -5.42
C ALA A 227 24.37 7.60 -3.99
N ARG A 228 23.32 6.88 -3.58
CA ARG A 228 23.22 6.26 -2.25
C ARG A 228 24.36 5.29 -1.95
N HIS A 229 24.84 4.57 -2.96
CA HIS A 229 25.87 3.55 -2.81
C HIS A 229 27.24 3.99 -3.35
N GLY A 230 27.35 5.24 -3.80
CA GLY A 230 28.52 5.78 -4.48
C GLY A 230 28.58 5.35 -5.95
N ARG A 231 28.49 6.33 -6.87
CA ARG A 231 28.46 6.08 -8.33
C ARG A 231 29.63 5.23 -8.82
N ALA A 232 30.84 5.50 -8.32
CA ALA A 232 32.04 4.74 -8.68
C ALA A 232 32.00 3.27 -8.22
N ALA A 233 31.40 2.99 -7.06
CA ALA A 233 31.24 1.63 -6.55
C ALA A 233 30.07 0.89 -7.22
N PHE A 234 29.12 1.64 -7.76
CA PHE A 234 27.96 1.08 -8.46
C PHE A 234 28.32 0.59 -9.87
N LEU A 235 29.15 1.35 -10.59
CA LEU A 235 29.44 1.13 -12.00
C LEU A 235 30.65 0.21 -12.26
N SER A 236 30.66 -0.45 -13.41
CA SER A 236 31.82 -1.23 -13.88
C SER A 236 31.97 -1.12 -15.41
N GLU A 237 32.82 -0.19 -15.85
CA GLU A 237 33.10 0.00 -17.29
C GLU A 237 33.79 -1.22 -17.91
N THR A 238 34.62 -1.96 -17.16
CA THR A 238 35.23 -3.21 -17.64
C THR A 238 34.16 -4.27 -17.98
N LYS A 239 33.17 -4.45 -17.11
CA LYS A 239 32.06 -5.40 -17.37
C LYS A 239 31.12 -4.90 -18.45
N TRP A 240 30.92 -3.59 -18.54
CA TRP A 240 30.15 -3.00 -19.63
C TRP A 240 30.82 -3.25 -20.99
N ALA A 241 32.13 -3.04 -21.09
CA ALA A 241 32.89 -3.28 -22.31
C ALA A 241 32.83 -4.75 -22.74
N ALA A 242 32.98 -5.68 -21.79
CA ALA A 242 33.03 -7.11 -22.06
C ALA A 242 31.65 -7.76 -22.32
N ALA A 243 30.61 -7.31 -21.62
CA ALA A 243 29.32 -8.01 -21.57
C ALA A 243 28.10 -7.09 -21.55
N ARG A 244 28.28 -5.78 -21.80
CA ARG A 244 27.22 -4.75 -21.68
C ARG A 244 26.54 -4.74 -20.30
N LEU A 245 27.27 -5.16 -19.26
CA LEU A 245 26.83 -5.14 -17.86
C LEU A 245 27.53 -3.99 -17.14
N PRO A 246 26.90 -2.80 -17.00
CA PRO A 246 27.50 -1.64 -16.33
C PRO A 246 27.53 -1.74 -14.81
N LEU A 247 27.14 -2.87 -14.22
CA LEU A 247 26.96 -3.04 -12.78
C LEU A 247 28.16 -3.73 -12.14
N SER A 248 28.63 -3.17 -11.01
CA SER A 248 29.54 -3.86 -10.10
C SER A 248 28.86 -5.08 -9.45
N ALA A 249 29.63 -5.96 -8.80
CA ALA A 249 29.04 -7.14 -8.16
C ALA A 249 28.06 -6.77 -7.01
N PRO A 250 28.38 -5.83 -6.10
CA PRO A 250 27.42 -5.34 -5.11
C PRO A 250 26.18 -4.65 -5.71
N ALA A 251 26.35 -3.92 -6.82
CA ALA A 251 25.26 -3.19 -7.47
C ALA A 251 24.13 -4.08 -7.99
N LEU A 252 24.40 -5.37 -8.27
CA LEU A 252 23.36 -6.34 -8.62
C LEU A 252 22.34 -6.48 -7.48
N GLY A 253 22.80 -6.58 -6.23
CA GLY A 253 21.93 -6.69 -5.06
C GLY A 253 21.20 -5.38 -4.76
N TRP A 254 21.89 -4.24 -4.87
CA TRP A 254 21.28 -2.93 -4.66
C TRP A 254 20.15 -2.64 -5.66
N LEU A 255 20.35 -3.00 -6.94
CA LEU A 255 19.33 -2.84 -7.97
C LEU A 255 18.15 -3.80 -7.76
N ALA A 256 18.41 -5.06 -7.38
CA ALA A 256 17.36 -6.01 -7.04
C ALA A 256 16.48 -5.52 -5.88
N ALA A 257 17.08 -5.05 -4.80
CA ALA A 257 16.35 -4.48 -3.66
C ALA A 257 15.54 -3.23 -4.06
N ALA A 258 16.10 -2.37 -4.91
CA ALA A 258 15.38 -1.20 -5.42
C ALA A 258 14.18 -1.59 -6.30
N TRP A 259 14.34 -2.55 -7.20
CA TRP A 259 13.24 -3.09 -7.99
C TRP A 259 12.16 -3.71 -7.11
N TRP A 260 12.54 -4.54 -6.13
CA TRP A 260 11.58 -5.13 -5.23
C TRP A 260 10.78 -4.07 -4.46
N ARG A 261 11.45 -3.02 -3.97
CA ARG A 261 10.80 -1.89 -3.32
C ARG A 261 9.73 -1.22 -4.20
N HIS A 262 9.94 -1.13 -5.52
CA HIS A 262 8.96 -0.59 -6.46
C HIS A 262 7.88 -1.59 -6.88
N LEU A 263 8.14 -2.90 -6.84
CA LEU A 263 7.19 -3.95 -7.21
C LEU A 263 6.31 -4.40 -6.04
N ALA A 264 6.84 -4.40 -4.82
CA ALA A 264 6.15 -4.87 -3.61
C ALA A 264 4.76 -4.22 -3.38
N PRO A 265 4.53 -2.92 -3.63
CA PRO A 265 3.21 -2.30 -3.43
C PRO A 265 2.09 -2.91 -4.28
N VAL A 266 2.42 -3.53 -5.41
CA VAL A 266 1.45 -4.19 -6.31
C VAL A 266 1.53 -5.71 -6.24
N ALA A 267 2.66 -6.25 -5.77
CA ALA A 267 2.84 -7.69 -5.58
C ALA A 267 2.37 -8.22 -4.21
N LEU A 268 2.24 -7.35 -3.19
CA LEU A 268 1.91 -7.73 -1.81
C LEU A 268 0.62 -7.06 -1.31
N PRO A 269 -0.08 -7.69 -0.35
CA PRO A 269 -1.12 -7.01 0.41
C PRO A 269 -0.56 -5.80 1.17
N PRO A 270 -1.21 -4.63 1.11
CA PRO A 270 -0.70 -3.41 1.75
C PRO A 270 -0.76 -3.51 3.27
N ALA A 271 0.32 -3.12 3.94
CA ALA A 271 0.34 -3.00 5.40
C ALA A 271 -0.40 -1.72 5.82
N LYS A 272 -1.47 -1.84 6.61
CA LYS A 272 -2.33 -0.72 7.02
C LYS A 272 -2.04 -0.22 8.43
N VAL A 273 -1.43 -1.06 9.27
CA VAL A 273 -1.15 -0.75 10.68
C VAL A 273 0.31 -1.08 11.01
N LEU A 274 1.00 -0.14 11.62
CA LEU A 274 2.31 -0.33 12.24
C LEU A 274 2.11 -0.31 13.76
N VAL A 275 2.27 -1.48 14.38
CA VAL A 275 2.14 -1.68 15.82
C VAL A 275 3.52 -1.64 16.46
N LEU A 276 3.71 -0.76 17.43
CA LEU A 276 4.99 -0.49 18.06
C LEU A 276 4.97 -0.96 19.51
N ASP A 277 6.05 -1.58 19.95
CA ASP A 277 6.40 -1.63 21.35
C ASP A 277 6.86 -0.25 21.87
N LEU A 278 7.06 -0.10 23.19
CA LEU A 278 7.52 1.13 23.82
C LEU A 278 8.97 1.07 24.30
N ASP A 279 9.26 0.22 25.29
CA ASP A 279 10.59 0.14 25.93
C ASP A 279 11.64 -0.39 24.97
N ASN A 280 12.82 0.24 24.90
CA ASN A 280 13.86 -0.04 23.91
C ASN A 280 13.43 0.01 22.43
N THR A 281 12.21 0.48 22.15
CA THR A 281 11.64 0.64 20.81
C THR A 281 11.41 2.12 20.48
N LEU A 282 10.59 2.83 21.26
CA LEU A 282 10.34 4.28 21.09
C LEU A 282 11.24 5.15 21.97
N TRP A 283 11.81 4.60 23.03
CA TRP A 283 12.85 5.20 23.87
C TRP A 283 13.81 4.10 24.33
N GLY A 284 14.99 4.45 24.84
CA GLY A 284 15.91 3.47 25.41
C GLY A 284 15.71 3.29 26.91
N GLY A 285 15.78 2.06 27.42
CA GLY A 285 15.51 1.76 28.84
C GLY A 285 14.09 1.24 29.06
N VAL A 286 13.83 0.79 30.29
CA VAL A 286 12.58 0.16 30.71
C VAL A 286 11.88 1.10 31.68
N LEU A 287 10.73 1.68 31.28
CA LEU A 287 10.06 2.73 32.05
C LEU A 287 9.75 2.31 33.50
N GLY A 288 9.33 1.06 33.70
CA GLY A 288 9.00 0.54 35.04
C GLY A 288 10.21 0.34 35.96
N GLU A 289 11.43 0.27 35.41
CA GLU A 289 12.68 0.08 36.16
C GLU A 289 13.44 1.40 36.31
N ASP A 290 13.57 2.15 35.21
CA ASP A 290 14.38 3.36 35.12
C ASP A 290 13.60 4.63 35.54
N GLY A 291 12.27 4.57 35.50
CA GLY A 291 11.38 5.72 35.70
C GLY A 291 11.43 6.74 34.54
N PRO A 292 10.53 7.74 34.56
CA PRO A 292 10.41 8.73 33.47
C PRO A 292 11.66 9.57 33.21
N ASP A 293 12.49 9.80 34.23
CA ASP A 293 13.74 10.58 34.11
C ASP A 293 14.93 9.71 33.69
N GLY A 294 14.83 8.39 33.82
CA GLY A 294 15.91 7.43 33.50
C GLY A 294 15.86 6.90 32.06
N VAL A 295 14.72 7.02 31.38
CA VAL A 295 14.58 6.62 29.97
C VAL A 295 15.37 7.54 29.04
N ARG A 296 16.05 6.93 28.07
CA ARG A 296 16.97 7.58 27.13
C ARG A 296 16.18 8.05 25.90
N LEU A 297 15.72 9.30 25.95
CA LEU A 297 15.05 9.96 24.83
C LEU A 297 15.40 11.45 24.82
N GLY A 298 16.13 11.92 23.81
CA GLY A 298 16.70 13.26 23.81
C GLY A 298 17.43 13.60 22.51
N ASP A 299 18.24 14.66 22.56
CA ASP A 299 19.05 15.10 21.42
C ASP A 299 20.48 14.53 21.44
N GLU A 300 20.86 13.83 22.52
CA GLU A 300 22.15 13.14 22.68
C GLU A 300 22.01 11.61 22.52
N PRO A 301 23.08 10.89 22.13
CA PRO A 301 23.08 9.43 22.07
C PRO A 301 22.87 8.75 23.44
N PRO A 302 22.12 7.63 23.50
CA PRO A 302 21.44 6.98 22.38
C PRO A 302 20.06 7.57 22.07
N GLY A 303 19.56 8.52 22.89
CA GLY A 303 18.21 9.10 22.77
C GLY A 303 17.92 9.73 21.41
N VAL A 304 18.91 10.32 20.75
CA VAL A 304 18.78 10.92 19.42
C VAL A 304 18.35 9.91 18.35
N PHE A 305 18.75 8.64 18.48
CA PHE A 305 18.40 7.58 17.53
C PHE A 305 16.96 7.13 17.68
N PHE A 306 16.46 7.01 18.92
CA PHE A 306 15.04 6.77 19.18
C PHE A 306 14.16 7.92 18.67
N LYS A 307 14.62 9.17 18.84
CA LYS A 307 13.94 10.35 18.29
C LYS A 307 13.93 10.34 16.76
N ALA A 308 15.02 9.90 16.11
CA ALA A 308 15.07 9.72 14.66
C ALA A 308 14.11 8.61 14.20
N PHE A 309 14.04 7.50 14.92
CA PHE A 309 13.10 6.41 14.64
C PHE A 309 11.64 6.88 14.75
N GLN A 310 11.29 7.62 15.80
CA GLN A 310 9.95 8.22 15.93
C GLN A 310 9.60 9.14 14.76
N ARG A 311 10.55 9.93 14.23
CA ARG A 311 10.32 10.75 13.02
C ARG A 311 10.01 9.88 11.81
N ALA A 312 10.79 8.81 11.60
CA ALA A 312 10.57 7.88 10.49
C ALA A 312 9.20 7.17 10.60
N VAL A 313 8.80 6.77 11.80
CA VAL A 313 7.47 6.20 12.08
C VAL A 313 6.35 7.20 11.76
N LEU A 314 6.50 8.47 12.14
CA LEU A 314 5.53 9.52 11.80
C LEU A 314 5.48 9.78 10.29
N GLU A 315 6.61 9.70 9.57
CA GLU A 315 6.62 9.77 8.11
C GLU A 315 5.88 8.60 7.46
N VAL A 316 6.00 7.40 8.01
CA VAL A 316 5.20 6.23 7.60
C VAL A 316 3.71 6.50 7.83
N SER A 317 3.33 7.14 8.94
CA SER A 317 1.94 7.50 9.19
C SER A 317 1.39 8.55 8.23
N ARG A 318 2.20 9.55 7.84
CA ARG A 318 1.83 10.52 6.80
C ARG A 318 1.59 9.88 5.44
N ARG A 319 2.09 8.66 5.22
CA ARG A 319 1.82 7.85 4.03
C ARG A 319 0.55 7.00 4.13
N GLY A 320 -0.27 7.20 5.18
CA GLY A 320 -1.56 6.54 5.36
C GLY A 320 -1.56 5.28 6.24
N VAL A 321 -0.43 4.97 6.88
CA VAL A 321 -0.33 3.81 7.79
C VAL A 321 -0.77 4.24 9.19
N LEU A 322 -1.68 3.48 9.79
CA LEU A 322 -2.11 3.72 11.15
C LEU A 322 -1.00 3.33 12.12
N LEU A 323 -0.77 4.16 13.13
CA LEU A 323 0.13 3.81 14.21
C LEU A 323 -0.67 3.23 15.37
N ALA A 324 -0.13 2.21 16.01
CA ALA A 324 -0.72 1.66 17.22
C ALA A 324 0.38 1.21 18.18
N VAL A 325 0.03 1.02 19.44
CA VAL A 325 0.96 0.54 20.47
C VAL A 325 0.48 -0.79 21.03
N ALA A 326 1.39 -1.75 21.16
CA ALA A 326 1.19 -2.97 21.94
C ALA A 326 2.37 -3.14 22.88
N SER A 327 2.19 -2.86 24.18
CA SER A 327 3.30 -2.81 25.15
C SER A 327 3.01 -3.47 26.49
N LYS A 328 4.06 -3.95 27.17
CA LYS A 328 3.99 -4.53 28.51
C LYS A 328 4.45 -3.52 29.57
N ASN A 329 3.58 -2.54 29.84
CA ASN A 329 3.83 -1.50 30.84
C ASN A 329 2.60 -1.29 31.74
N ASN A 330 2.77 -0.49 32.79
CA ASN A 330 1.66 0.17 33.46
C ASN A 330 1.01 1.17 32.47
N PRO A 331 -0.32 1.06 32.20
CA PRO A 331 -1.00 1.94 31.25
C PRO A 331 -0.87 3.44 31.57
N ASP A 332 -1.04 3.82 32.83
CA ASP A 332 -1.07 5.25 33.22
C ASP A 332 0.31 5.90 33.08
N GLU A 333 1.35 5.18 33.52
CA GLU A 333 2.74 5.65 33.41
C GLU A 333 3.19 5.75 31.95
N ALA A 334 2.90 4.74 31.14
CA ALA A 334 3.26 4.73 29.73
C ALA A 334 2.54 5.83 28.94
N LEU A 335 1.25 6.06 29.21
CA LEU A 335 0.49 7.16 28.58
C LEU A 335 1.01 8.52 29.05
N ALA A 336 1.34 8.68 30.33
CA ALA A 336 1.97 9.91 30.82
C ALA A 336 3.32 10.17 30.13
N MET A 337 4.16 9.15 29.97
CA MET A 337 5.42 9.24 29.21
C MET A 337 5.17 9.68 27.76
N ILE A 338 4.23 9.03 27.06
CA ILE A 338 3.86 9.36 25.67
C ILE A 338 3.40 10.82 25.55
N ASP A 339 2.56 11.31 26.45
CA ASP A 339 1.91 12.61 26.28
C ASP A 339 2.64 13.79 26.95
N GLN A 340 3.47 13.55 27.96
CA GLN A 340 4.10 14.61 28.75
C GLN A 340 5.60 14.74 28.52
N HIS A 341 6.32 13.68 28.12
CA HIS A 341 7.76 13.75 27.97
C HIS A 341 8.16 14.74 26.85
N PRO A 342 9.07 15.70 27.08
CA PRO A 342 9.31 16.81 26.16
C PRO A 342 9.91 16.35 24.82
N HIS A 343 10.73 15.29 24.82
CA HIS A 343 11.38 14.78 23.62
C HIS A 343 10.55 13.73 22.86
N MET A 344 9.38 13.34 23.37
CA MET A 344 8.49 12.40 22.69
C MET A 344 7.81 13.09 21.49
N LEU A 345 7.93 12.50 20.31
CA LEU A 345 7.33 13.03 19.07
C LEU A 345 5.99 12.36 18.78
N ILE A 346 5.92 11.04 18.99
CA ILE A 346 4.66 10.30 18.94
C ILE A 346 3.85 10.62 20.18
N ARG A 347 2.57 10.92 20.01
CA ARG A 347 1.63 11.33 21.06
C ARG A 347 0.38 10.47 20.94
N SER A 348 -0.45 10.41 21.98
CA SER A 348 -1.68 9.61 21.96
C SER A 348 -2.59 9.93 20.77
N ARG A 349 -2.64 11.20 20.34
CA ARG A 349 -3.38 11.66 19.15
C ARG A 349 -2.90 11.08 17.82
N HIS A 350 -1.67 10.55 17.76
CA HIS A 350 -1.12 9.92 16.55
C HIS A 350 -1.46 8.41 16.50
N LEU A 351 -1.98 7.83 17.58
CA LEU A 351 -2.22 6.40 17.71
C LEU A 351 -3.69 6.07 17.44
N ALA A 352 -3.95 5.15 16.51
CA ALA A 352 -5.29 4.67 16.21
C ALA A 352 -5.81 3.67 17.25
N ALA A 353 -4.92 2.89 17.87
CA ALA A 353 -5.25 1.93 18.92
C ALA A 353 -4.08 1.77 19.90
N VAL A 354 -4.38 1.42 21.15
CA VAL A 354 -3.39 1.26 22.22
C VAL A 354 -3.76 0.04 23.05
N GLN A 355 -2.84 -0.90 23.17
CA GLN A 355 -2.93 -2.10 23.99
C GLN A 355 -1.73 -2.13 24.93
N ILE A 356 -1.87 -1.49 26.09
CA ILE A 356 -0.83 -1.48 27.14
C ILE A 356 -1.32 -2.32 28.32
N GLY A 357 -0.51 -3.28 28.75
CA GLY A 357 -0.80 -4.11 29.92
C GLY A 357 -0.08 -5.46 29.85
N TRP A 358 -0.54 -6.41 30.66
CA TRP A 358 0.18 -7.67 30.90
C TRP A 358 -0.30 -8.86 30.06
N LYS A 359 -1.24 -8.63 29.13
CA LYS A 359 -1.64 -9.65 28.14
C LYS A 359 -0.48 -9.94 27.19
N THR A 360 -0.54 -11.07 26.48
CA THR A 360 0.44 -11.34 25.43
C THR A 360 0.27 -10.33 24.28
N LYS A 361 1.37 -10.01 23.59
CA LYS A 361 1.32 -9.10 22.43
C LYS A 361 0.37 -9.62 21.36
N ALA A 362 0.37 -10.93 21.12
CA ALA A 362 -0.52 -11.59 20.15
C ALA A 362 -2.01 -11.35 20.48
N GLU A 363 -2.42 -11.54 21.75
CA GLU A 363 -3.80 -11.22 22.18
C GLU A 363 -4.12 -9.74 21.99
N GLY A 364 -3.16 -8.86 22.30
CA GLY A 364 -3.30 -7.41 22.07
C GLY A 364 -3.52 -7.09 20.60
N LEU A 365 -2.76 -7.69 19.69
CA LEU A 365 -2.90 -7.50 18.25
C LEU A 365 -4.25 -8.04 17.72
N ILE A 366 -4.73 -9.17 18.23
CA ILE A 366 -6.07 -9.69 17.87
C ILE A 366 -7.17 -8.73 18.33
N ALA A 367 -7.10 -8.24 19.57
CA ALA A 367 -8.07 -7.27 20.09
C ALA A 367 -8.05 -5.99 19.26
N MET A 368 -6.87 -5.50 18.92
CA MET A 368 -6.65 -4.32 18.08
C MET A 368 -7.17 -4.51 16.65
N ALA A 369 -6.99 -5.69 16.05
CA ALA A 369 -7.55 -6.02 14.74
C ALA A 369 -9.08 -5.96 14.73
N GLY A 370 -9.72 -6.46 15.80
CA GLY A 370 -11.17 -6.34 16.00
C GLY A 370 -11.60 -4.88 16.19
N GLU A 371 -10.89 -4.13 17.03
CA GLU A 371 -11.13 -2.71 17.30
C GLU A 371 -11.02 -1.84 16.04
N LEU A 372 -10.02 -2.09 15.20
CA LEU A 372 -9.79 -1.33 13.96
C LEU A 372 -10.61 -1.85 12.77
N ASN A 373 -11.27 -3.01 12.92
CA ASN A 373 -11.92 -3.78 11.86
C ASN A 373 -10.98 -3.98 10.65
N LEU A 374 -9.76 -4.45 10.93
CA LEU A 374 -8.73 -4.73 9.93
C LEU A 374 -8.22 -6.16 10.09
N GLY A 375 -7.92 -6.81 8.97
CA GLY A 375 -7.30 -8.14 8.99
C GLY A 375 -5.86 -8.07 9.50
N LEU A 376 -5.45 -9.08 10.28
CA LEU A 376 -4.08 -9.21 10.81
C LEU A 376 -3.02 -9.33 9.71
N ASP A 377 -3.40 -9.77 8.52
CA ASP A 377 -2.56 -9.77 7.31
C ASP A 377 -2.14 -8.36 6.88
N SER A 378 -2.78 -7.31 7.40
CA SER A 378 -2.42 -5.91 7.15
C SER A 378 -1.57 -5.27 8.24
N PHE A 379 -1.12 -6.03 9.24
CA PHE A 379 -0.35 -5.52 10.37
C PHE A 379 1.15 -5.76 10.18
N ILE A 380 1.96 -4.79 10.61
CA ILE A 380 3.39 -4.96 10.88
C ILE A 380 3.60 -4.71 12.38
N PHE A 381 4.21 -5.65 13.08
CA PHE A 381 4.60 -5.52 14.48
C PHE A 381 6.10 -5.23 14.59
N VAL A 382 6.46 -4.26 15.42
CA VAL A 382 7.83 -3.78 15.61
C VAL A 382 8.17 -3.80 17.09
N ASP A 383 9.23 -4.53 17.44
CA ASP A 383 9.67 -4.75 18.82
C ASP A 383 11.18 -5.06 18.79
N ASP A 384 11.91 -4.67 19.83
CA ASP A 384 13.34 -4.99 19.99
C ASP A 384 13.55 -6.38 20.63
N SER A 385 12.58 -6.86 21.40
CA SER A 385 12.64 -8.12 22.12
C SER A 385 12.47 -9.31 21.17
N PRO A 386 13.51 -10.15 20.97
CA PRO A 386 13.39 -11.33 20.13
C PRO A 386 12.32 -12.30 20.62
N PHE A 387 12.08 -12.33 21.94
CA PHE A 387 11.06 -13.17 22.56
C PHE A 387 9.64 -12.75 22.17
N GLU A 388 9.34 -11.44 22.20
CA GLU A 388 8.02 -10.94 21.80
C GLU A 388 7.82 -11.07 20.29
N CYS A 389 8.85 -10.79 19.48
CA CYS A 389 8.83 -11.02 18.04
C CYS A 389 8.50 -12.49 17.68
N GLU A 390 9.18 -13.45 18.30
CA GLU A 390 8.96 -14.88 18.09
C GLU A 390 7.56 -15.31 18.56
N GLY A 391 7.11 -14.80 19.71
CA GLY A 391 5.78 -15.06 20.25
C GLY A 391 4.67 -14.60 19.30
N VAL A 392 4.74 -13.36 18.81
CA VAL A 392 3.75 -12.82 17.85
C VAL A 392 3.77 -13.59 16.55
N ALA A 393 4.94 -13.87 15.99
CA ALA A 393 5.03 -14.53 14.70
C ALA A 393 4.57 -15.99 14.69
N ARG A 394 4.78 -16.72 15.79
CA ARG A 394 4.24 -18.08 15.95
C ARG A 394 2.73 -18.07 16.12
N ALA A 395 2.22 -17.17 16.95
CA ALA A 395 0.79 -17.07 17.22
C ALA A 395 0.01 -16.52 16.02
N LEU A 396 0.58 -15.58 15.26
CA LEU A 396 -0.07 -14.83 14.18
C LEU A 396 0.83 -14.80 12.91
N PRO A 397 0.96 -15.92 12.17
CA PRO A 397 1.85 -15.99 10.99
C PRO A 397 1.55 -14.98 9.87
N GLN A 398 0.34 -14.44 9.84
CA GLN A 398 -0.11 -13.40 8.91
C GLN A 398 0.39 -12.00 9.26
N VAL A 399 0.82 -11.75 10.50
CA VAL A 399 1.42 -10.48 10.92
C VAL A 399 2.88 -10.47 10.51
N GLU A 400 3.30 -9.43 9.80
CA GLU A 400 4.73 -9.24 9.52
C GLU A 400 5.43 -8.71 10.76
N VAL A 401 6.52 -9.35 11.17
CA VAL A 401 7.29 -8.94 12.35
C VAL A 401 8.62 -8.34 11.90
N LEU A 402 8.85 -7.09 12.28
CA LEU A 402 10.13 -6.39 12.16
C LEU A 402 10.82 -6.44 13.53
N ALA A 403 11.71 -7.42 13.70
CA ALA A 403 12.63 -7.44 14.84
C ALA A 403 13.66 -6.33 14.64
N LEU A 404 13.71 -5.38 15.58
CA LEU A 404 14.68 -4.29 15.51
C LEU A 404 16.10 -4.83 15.72
N PRO A 405 17.11 -4.23 15.04
CA PRO A 405 18.50 -4.56 15.30
C PRO A 405 18.90 -4.19 16.73
N SER A 406 20.05 -4.65 17.22
CA SER A 406 20.48 -4.33 18.59
C SER A 406 20.92 -2.87 18.77
N ASP A 407 21.33 -2.20 17.70
CA ASP A 407 21.75 -0.79 17.73
C ASP A 407 20.60 0.13 17.26
N PRO A 408 20.11 1.06 18.11
CA PRO A 408 19.12 2.06 17.74
C PRO A 408 19.48 2.89 16.51
N ALA A 409 20.77 3.07 16.20
CA ALA A 409 21.22 3.78 15.00
C ALA A 409 20.71 3.14 13.71
N ASP A 410 20.46 1.83 13.71
CA ASP A 410 20.04 1.07 12.54
C ASP A 410 18.50 0.94 12.42
N TYR A 411 17.71 1.42 13.40
CA TYR A 411 16.26 1.26 13.42
C TYR A 411 15.59 1.92 12.20
N VAL A 412 16.05 3.11 11.83
CA VAL A 412 15.53 3.85 10.67
C VAL A 412 15.81 3.10 9.37
N ALA A 413 17.00 2.51 9.24
CA ALA A 413 17.35 1.71 8.07
C ALA A 413 16.49 0.44 8.00
N ALA A 414 16.29 -0.24 9.13
CA ALA A 414 15.42 -1.41 9.23
C ALA A 414 13.98 -1.10 8.81
N LEU A 415 13.39 0.00 9.32
CA LEU A 415 12.03 0.42 8.96
C LEU A 415 11.91 0.77 7.47
N ASN A 416 12.89 1.50 6.91
CA ASN A 416 12.92 1.85 5.49
C ASN A 416 13.13 0.65 4.56
N GLY A 417 13.61 -0.47 5.09
CA GLY A 417 13.75 -1.74 4.37
C GLY A 417 12.44 -2.50 4.20
N VAL A 418 11.37 -2.15 4.94
CA VAL A 418 10.10 -2.88 4.88
C VAL A 418 9.31 -2.48 3.63
N SER A 419 9.41 -3.28 2.57
CA SER A 419 8.79 -2.98 1.27
C SER A 419 7.26 -2.87 1.31
N ARG A 420 6.59 -3.49 2.28
CA ARG A 420 5.12 -3.39 2.47
C ARG A 420 4.64 -2.03 2.97
N LEU A 421 5.55 -1.18 3.44
CA LEU A 421 5.26 0.21 3.81
C LEU A 421 5.33 1.18 2.62
N GLU A 422 5.83 0.73 1.47
CA GLU A 422 5.93 1.56 0.27
C GLU A 422 4.56 1.74 -0.40
N ARG A 423 4.38 2.87 -1.09
CA ARG A 423 3.15 3.27 -1.79
C ARG A 423 3.50 3.95 -3.11
N HIS A 424 2.74 3.68 -4.17
CA HIS A 424 2.86 4.42 -5.43
C HIS A 424 2.08 5.72 -5.44
N ALA A 425 0.95 5.77 -4.73
CA ALA A 425 0.13 6.96 -4.60
C ALA A 425 -0.46 7.03 -3.18
N LEU A 426 -0.62 8.26 -2.68
CA LEU A 426 -1.43 8.53 -1.50
C LEU A 426 -2.85 8.79 -1.97
N THR A 427 -3.80 8.00 -1.51
CA THR A 427 -5.20 8.33 -1.75
C THR A 427 -5.65 9.41 -0.76
N GLU A 428 -6.58 10.28 -1.13
CA GLU A 428 -7.19 11.24 -0.19
C GLU A 428 -7.75 10.53 1.05
N GLU A 429 -8.21 9.29 0.86
CA GLU A 429 -8.69 8.38 1.89
C GLU A 429 -7.61 8.02 2.93
N ASP A 430 -6.35 7.89 2.51
CA ASP A 430 -5.19 7.59 3.35
C ASP A 430 -4.72 8.82 4.15
N GLY A 431 -4.80 10.02 3.56
CA GLY A 431 -4.54 11.28 4.27
C GLY A 431 -5.63 11.67 5.28
N ALA A 432 -6.85 11.19 5.08
CA ALA A 432 -7.98 11.33 6.00
C ALA A 432 -7.99 10.23 7.10
N ARG A 433 -7.35 9.08 6.89
CA ARG A 433 -7.33 7.94 7.82
C ARG A 433 -6.74 8.28 9.19
N SER A 434 -5.57 8.92 9.23
CA SER A 434 -4.93 9.22 10.52
C SER A 434 -5.74 10.20 11.37
N ARG A 435 -6.49 11.12 10.74
CA ARG A 435 -7.45 12.02 11.41
C ARG A 435 -8.69 11.26 11.87
N TYR A 436 -9.27 10.44 10.99
CA TYR A 436 -10.47 9.64 11.27
C TYR A 436 -10.35 8.74 12.52
N TYR A 437 -9.18 8.15 12.81
CA TYR A 437 -9.01 7.30 14.00
C TYR A 437 -8.73 8.09 15.29
N ALA A 438 -8.11 9.27 15.22
CA ALA A 438 -8.06 10.18 16.37
C ALA A 438 -9.49 10.62 16.75
N ASP A 439 -10.30 10.93 15.74
CA ASP A 439 -11.72 11.26 15.89
C ASP A 439 -12.55 10.05 16.37
N ASP A 440 -12.23 8.83 15.92
CA ASP A 440 -12.92 7.61 16.36
C ASP A 440 -12.64 7.29 17.83
N ARG A 441 -11.44 7.58 18.36
CA ARG A 441 -11.19 7.48 19.80
C ARG A 441 -12.11 8.43 20.58
N GLN A 442 -12.21 9.69 20.15
CA GLN A 442 -13.13 10.65 20.78
C GLN A 442 -14.60 10.19 20.67
N ARG A 443 -14.99 9.55 19.56
CA ARG A 443 -16.31 8.92 19.42
C ARG A 443 -16.50 7.80 20.43
N ARG A 444 -15.50 6.94 20.66
CA ARG A 444 -15.60 5.83 21.62
C ARG A 444 -15.63 6.31 23.07
N ASP A 445 -14.84 7.31 23.42
CA ASP A 445 -14.91 7.93 24.74
C ASP A 445 -16.31 8.50 24.99
N LEU A 446 -16.90 9.12 23.96
CA LEU A 446 -18.28 9.58 24.00
C LEU A 446 -19.29 8.43 24.11
N GLN A 447 -19.07 7.33 23.39
CA GLN A 447 -19.91 6.13 23.44
C GLN A 447 -19.88 5.49 24.83
N ALA A 448 -18.71 5.42 25.46
CA ALA A 448 -18.52 4.88 26.80
C ALA A 448 -19.22 5.73 27.88
N GLN A 449 -19.39 7.03 27.62
CA GLN A 449 -20.10 7.98 28.48
C GLN A 449 -21.61 8.05 28.18
N ALA A 450 -22.07 7.45 27.08
CA ALA A 450 -23.47 7.55 26.65
C ALA A 450 -24.38 6.58 27.42
N THR A 451 -25.60 7.03 27.72
CA THR A 451 -26.60 6.25 28.46
C THR A 451 -27.36 5.25 27.58
N SER A 452 -27.35 5.42 26.26
CA SER A 452 -27.89 4.47 25.27
C SER A 452 -27.23 4.64 23.90
N LEU A 453 -27.42 3.66 23.00
CA LEU A 453 -26.92 3.73 21.62
C LEU A 453 -27.53 4.91 20.85
N GLU A 454 -28.83 5.15 21.02
CA GLU A 454 -29.54 6.25 20.38
C GLU A 454 -29.04 7.61 20.89
N ALA A 455 -28.79 7.75 22.20
CA ALA A 455 -28.22 8.97 22.77
C ALA A 455 -26.80 9.24 22.24
N PHE A 456 -25.99 8.19 22.10
CA PHE A 456 -24.69 8.27 21.46
C PHE A 456 -24.80 8.72 20.00
N LEU A 457 -25.62 8.06 19.18
CA LEU A 457 -25.76 8.38 17.76
C LEU A 457 -26.32 9.81 17.54
N ALA A 458 -27.26 10.26 18.37
CA ALA A 458 -27.74 11.63 18.39
C ALA A 458 -26.63 12.64 18.70
N SER A 459 -25.77 12.32 19.66
CA SER A 459 -24.67 13.19 20.05
C SER A 459 -23.57 13.35 18.99
N LEU A 460 -23.52 12.47 17.98
CA LEU A 460 -22.59 12.56 16.85
C LEU A 460 -22.97 13.67 15.86
N ALA A 461 -24.22 14.14 15.85
CA ALA A 461 -24.75 15.10 14.88
C ALA A 461 -24.43 14.67 13.43
N ILE A 462 -24.93 13.50 13.03
CA ILE A 462 -24.62 12.89 11.75
C ILE A 462 -25.33 13.66 10.62
N GLU A 463 -24.56 14.15 9.66
CA GLU A 463 -25.07 14.72 8.42
C GLU A 463 -24.71 13.82 7.24
N VAL A 464 -25.66 13.54 6.37
CA VAL A 464 -25.44 12.74 5.17
C VAL A 464 -25.98 13.45 3.94
N GLU A 465 -25.30 13.28 2.82
CA GLU A 465 -25.67 13.84 1.51
C GLU A 465 -25.69 12.71 0.49
N ALA A 466 -26.83 12.53 -0.18
CA ALA A 466 -27.01 11.53 -1.23
C ALA A 466 -27.06 12.23 -2.59
N ALA A 467 -26.11 11.93 -3.47
CA ALA A 467 -25.99 12.58 -4.77
C ALA A 467 -25.83 11.54 -5.91
N PRO A 468 -26.35 11.83 -7.12
CA PRO A 468 -26.05 11.03 -8.31
C PRO A 468 -24.53 10.86 -8.51
N VAL A 469 -24.11 9.68 -8.97
CA VAL A 469 -22.71 9.48 -9.39
C VAL A 469 -22.47 10.24 -10.69
N ASP A 470 -21.46 11.10 -10.69
CA ASP A 470 -21.05 11.96 -11.80
C ASP A 470 -19.58 11.71 -12.20
N ALA A 471 -19.06 12.48 -13.17
CA ALA A 471 -17.68 12.32 -13.63
C ALA A 471 -16.63 12.54 -12.52
N ALA A 472 -16.90 13.40 -11.53
CA ALA A 472 -15.98 13.68 -10.43
C ALA A 472 -15.96 12.54 -9.40
N THR A 473 -17.09 11.86 -9.21
CA THR A 473 -17.27 10.82 -8.18
C THR A 473 -17.15 9.40 -8.73
N LEU A 474 -17.15 9.22 -10.05
CA LEU A 474 -17.13 7.93 -10.74
C LEU A 474 -15.96 7.04 -10.31
N ALA A 475 -14.73 7.56 -10.34
CA ALA A 475 -13.54 6.82 -9.96
C ALA A 475 -13.62 6.34 -8.50
N ARG A 476 -14.15 7.18 -7.60
CA ARG A 476 -14.35 6.84 -6.20
C ARG A 476 -15.45 5.79 -6.00
N ALA A 477 -16.56 5.91 -6.72
CA ALA A 477 -17.65 4.93 -6.69
C ALA A 477 -17.16 3.55 -7.14
N ALA A 478 -16.46 3.47 -8.28
CA ALA A 478 -15.86 2.24 -8.76
C ALA A 478 -14.88 1.66 -7.73
N GLN A 479 -13.99 2.48 -7.17
CA GLN A 479 -13.05 2.07 -6.14
C GLN A 479 -13.72 1.47 -4.89
N LEU A 480 -14.87 2.01 -4.45
CA LEU A 480 -15.62 1.46 -3.33
C LEU A 480 -16.08 0.02 -3.59
N THR A 481 -16.53 -0.29 -4.81
CA THR A 481 -16.93 -1.66 -5.17
C THR A 481 -15.75 -2.63 -5.13
N GLN A 482 -14.53 -2.17 -5.42
CA GLN A 482 -13.32 -2.99 -5.40
C GLN A 482 -12.79 -3.25 -3.98
N LYS A 483 -12.91 -2.26 -3.10
CA LYS A 483 -12.31 -2.29 -1.76
C LYS A 483 -13.26 -2.79 -0.66
N THR A 484 -14.58 -2.65 -0.84
CA THR A 484 -15.57 -2.96 0.20
C THR A 484 -16.12 -4.38 0.01
N ASN A 485 -15.73 -5.28 0.92
CA ASN A 485 -16.22 -6.66 0.93
C ASN A 485 -17.17 -6.96 2.11
N GLN A 486 -17.03 -6.30 3.26
CA GLN A 486 -17.80 -6.65 4.47
C GLN A 486 -19.24 -6.13 4.47
N LEU A 487 -19.43 -4.88 4.02
CA LEU A 487 -20.74 -4.23 3.89
C LEU A 487 -21.05 -4.03 2.40
N ASN A 488 -21.04 -5.12 1.64
CA ASN A 488 -21.47 -5.13 0.25
C ASN A 488 -22.45 -6.29 0.08
N THR A 489 -23.72 -5.98 -0.23
CA THR A 489 -24.80 -6.98 -0.24
C THR A 489 -24.59 -8.05 -1.31
N THR A 490 -23.91 -7.73 -2.41
CA THR A 490 -23.70 -8.68 -3.53
C THR A 490 -22.23 -9.01 -3.78
N THR A 491 -21.29 -8.24 -3.23
CA THR A 491 -19.85 -8.27 -3.53
C THR A 491 -19.48 -8.03 -5.00
N ARG A 492 -20.45 -7.53 -5.79
CA ARG A 492 -20.25 -7.22 -7.21
C ARG A 492 -19.31 -6.03 -7.35
N ARG A 493 -18.41 -6.12 -8.33
CA ARG A 493 -17.36 -5.15 -8.60
C ARG A 493 -17.60 -4.50 -9.94
N TYR A 494 -17.44 -3.19 -9.99
CA TYR A 494 -17.45 -2.41 -11.21
C TYR A 494 -16.07 -1.78 -11.40
N SER A 495 -15.52 -1.92 -12.59
CA SER A 495 -14.49 -1.01 -13.08
C SER A 495 -15.11 0.36 -13.36
N GLU A 496 -14.26 1.37 -13.47
CA GLU A 496 -14.70 2.72 -13.81
C GLU A 496 -15.44 2.75 -15.15
N ALA A 497 -14.94 2.01 -16.16
CA ALA A 497 -15.55 1.89 -17.46
C ALA A 497 -16.91 1.19 -17.43
N GLU A 498 -17.06 0.11 -16.65
CA GLU A 498 -18.35 -0.59 -16.52
C GLU A 498 -19.39 0.27 -15.80
N LEU A 499 -18.99 1.00 -14.74
CA LEU A 499 -19.89 1.90 -14.04
C LEU A 499 -20.30 3.08 -14.92
N ALA A 500 -19.36 3.64 -15.69
CA ALA A 500 -19.66 4.67 -16.69
C ALA A 500 -20.66 4.18 -17.73
N ALA A 501 -20.44 2.98 -18.28
CA ALA A 501 -21.36 2.37 -19.25
C ALA A 501 -22.75 2.11 -18.64
N HIS A 502 -22.81 1.70 -17.36
CA HIS A 502 -24.06 1.53 -16.65
C HIS A 502 -24.84 2.85 -16.52
N LEU A 503 -24.16 3.95 -16.18
CA LEU A 503 -24.75 5.28 -16.05
C LEU A 503 -25.32 5.85 -17.37
N GLN A 504 -24.88 5.36 -18.52
CA GLN A 504 -25.42 5.79 -19.83
C GLN A 504 -26.81 5.19 -20.13
N ARG A 505 -27.27 4.21 -19.35
CA ARG A 505 -28.56 3.57 -19.61
C ARG A 505 -29.71 4.40 -19.03
N PRO A 506 -30.84 4.54 -19.73
CA PRO A 506 -31.97 5.34 -19.25
C PRO A 506 -32.67 4.73 -18.02
N ASP A 507 -32.50 3.43 -17.80
CA ASP A 507 -33.06 2.69 -16.67
C ASP A 507 -32.13 2.63 -15.46
N ALA A 508 -30.90 3.14 -15.55
CA ALA A 508 -29.91 3.06 -14.48
C ALA A 508 -30.04 4.20 -13.45
N ILE A 509 -29.83 3.86 -12.18
CA ILE A 509 -29.74 4.79 -11.04
C ILE A 509 -28.47 4.44 -10.27
N ALA A 510 -27.56 5.39 -10.08
CA ALA A 510 -26.47 5.24 -9.12
C ALA A 510 -26.37 6.46 -8.22
N LEU A 511 -26.34 6.22 -6.91
CA LEU A 511 -26.23 7.24 -5.87
C LEU A 511 -25.00 6.99 -5.02
N SER A 512 -24.20 8.03 -4.82
CA SER A 512 -23.16 8.05 -3.80
C SER A 512 -23.71 8.67 -2.51
N LEU A 513 -23.16 8.25 -1.37
CA LEU A 513 -23.48 8.84 -0.07
C LEU A 513 -22.22 9.41 0.58
N ARG A 514 -22.22 10.70 0.86
CA ARG A 514 -21.23 11.37 1.72
C ARG A 514 -21.77 11.45 3.14
N ALA A 515 -20.92 11.27 4.13
CA ALA A 515 -21.30 11.41 5.54
C ALA A 515 -20.30 12.25 6.31
N ALA A 516 -20.79 13.10 7.20
CA ALA A 516 -20.01 13.85 8.17
C ALA A 516 -20.61 13.68 9.57
N ASP A 517 -19.80 13.83 10.59
CA ASP A 517 -20.23 13.96 11.97
C ASP A 517 -19.50 15.13 12.64
N ARG A 518 -19.82 15.44 13.90
CA ARG A 518 -19.21 16.58 14.61
C ARG A 518 -17.69 16.51 14.75
N PHE A 519 -17.09 15.33 14.55
CA PHE A 519 -15.65 15.15 14.66
C PHE A 519 -14.97 15.27 13.30
N GLY A 520 -15.67 15.01 12.20
CA GLY A 520 -15.12 15.26 10.87
C GLY A 520 -15.96 14.75 9.70
N ASP A 521 -15.50 15.10 8.50
CA ASP A 521 -16.04 14.60 7.24
C ASP A 521 -15.48 13.21 6.92
N ASN A 522 -16.36 12.24 6.73
CA ASN A 522 -16.00 10.85 6.42
C ASN A 522 -15.86 10.61 4.90
N GLY A 523 -16.16 11.61 4.07
CA GLY A 523 -16.11 11.56 2.61
C GLY A 523 -17.23 10.68 2.03
N ILE A 524 -17.05 10.23 0.78
CA ILE A 524 -17.98 9.27 0.16
C ILE A 524 -17.79 7.90 0.81
N VAL A 525 -18.82 7.50 1.55
CA VAL A 525 -18.87 6.29 2.37
C VAL A 525 -19.91 5.28 1.89
N GLY A 526 -20.78 5.62 0.94
CA GLY A 526 -21.79 4.70 0.44
C GLY A 526 -21.96 4.76 -1.07
N LEU A 527 -22.41 3.64 -1.64
CA LEU A 527 -22.80 3.54 -3.04
C LEU A 527 -24.01 2.62 -3.18
N ALA A 528 -25.02 3.09 -3.90
CA ALA A 528 -26.10 2.27 -4.41
C ALA A 528 -26.09 2.31 -5.93
N VAL A 529 -26.14 1.15 -6.58
CA VAL A 529 -26.32 1.00 -8.04
C VAL A 529 -27.57 0.15 -8.24
N ALA A 530 -28.50 0.63 -9.07
CA ALA A 530 -29.77 -0.01 -9.30
C ALA A 530 -30.27 0.20 -10.73
N THR A 531 -31.14 -0.70 -11.18
CA THR A 531 -31.75 -0.70 -12.52
C THR A 531 -33.28 -0.72 -12.39
N LEU A 532 -33.98 0.11 -13.15
CA LEU A 532 -35.44 0.04 -13.30
C LEU A 532 -35.84 -1.12 -14.21
N ALA A 533 -36.67 -2.02 -13.68
CA ALA A 533 -37.25 -3.17 -14.38
C ALA A 533 -38.79 -3.11 -14.29
N GLY A 534 -39.40 -2.34 -15.19
CA GLY A 534 -40.85 -2.11 -15.20
C GLY A 534 -41.30 -1.36 -13.94
N ALA A 535 -42.18 -1.97 -13.15
CA ALA A 535 -42.67 -1.39 -11.88
C ALA A 535 -41.75 -1.66 -10.67
N ALA A 536 -40.62 -2.36 -10.88
CA ALA A 536 -39.64 -2.62 -9.84
C ALA A 536 -38.33 -1.86 -10.12
N CYS A 537 -37.61 -1.48 -9.07
CA CYS A 537 -36.23 -1.01 -9.12
C CYS A 537 -35.35 -2.06 -8.44
N GLU A 538 -34.40 -2.65 -9.15
CA GLU A 538 -33.52 -3.71 -8.65
C GLU A 538 -32.15 -3.16 -8.27
N ILE A 539 -31.74 -3.39 -7.03
CA ILE A 539 -30.46 -2.97 -6.47
C ILE A 539 -29.40 -4.00 -6.85
N ASP A 540 -28.47 -3.60 -7.72
CA ASP A 540 -27.31 -4.38 -8.15
C ASP A 540 -26.19 -4.38 -7.09
N VAL A 541 -25.96 -3.22 -6.49
CA VAL A 541 -24.95 -3.00 -5.46
C VAL A 541 -25.52 -2.08 -4.40
N LEU A 542 -25.47 -2.51 -3.15
CA LEU A 542 -25.59 -1.66 -2.00
C LEU A 542 -24.37 -1.89 -1.13
N LEU A 543 -23.59 -0.83 -0.91
CA LEU A 543 -22.42 -0.92 -0.05
C LEU A 543 -22.23 0.31 0.83
N LEU A 544 -21.54 0.08 1.93
CA LEU A 544 -21.04 1.10 2.84
C LEU A 544 -19.58 0.83 3.22
N SER A 545 -18.82 1.89 3.35
CA SER A 545 -17.49 1.87 3.93
C SER A 545 -17.59 1.48 5.41
N CYS A 546 -16.59 0.75 5.91
CA CYS A 546 -16.49 0.38 7.32
C CYS A 546 -16.43 1.59 8.27
N ARG A 547 -16.20 2.81 7.75
CA ARG A 547 -16.12 4.06 8.53
C ARG A 547 -17.43 4.49 9.18
N VAL A 548 -18.57 4.00 8.68
CA VAL A 548 -19.90 4.43 9.13
C VAL A 548 -20.75 3.27 9.63
N ILE A 549 -20.12 2.11 9.86
CA ILE A 549 -20.79 0.92 10.37
C ILE A 549 -21.44 1.17 11.73
N GLY A 550 -22.62 0.58 11.94
CA GLY A 550 -23.36 0.68 13.20
C GLY A 550 -24.04 2.04 13.44
N ARG A 551 -23.98 2.97 12.49
CA ARG A 551 -24.60 4.30 12.60
C ARG A 551 -26.00 4.39 11.97
N ARG A 552 -26.47 3.31 11.36
CA ARG A 552 -27.72 3.22 10.58
C ARG A 552 -27.75 4.18 9.38
N ILE A 553 -26.60 4.43 8.77
CA ILE A 553 -26.47 5.33 7.61
C ILE A 553 -27.02 4.66 6.33
N GLU A 554 -27.06 3.33 6.28
CA GLU A 554 -27.67 2.53 5.22
C GLU A 554 -29.13 2.91 4.95
N THR A 555 -29.90 3.24 5.99
CA THR A 555 -31.32 3.59 5.82
C THR A 555 -31.48 4.92 5.10
N ALA A 556 -30.55 5.86 5.26
CA ALA A 556 -30.56 7.13 4.53
C ALA A 556 -30.27 6.94 3.04
N LEU A 557 -29.29 6.10 2.68
CA LEU A 557 -29.00 5.76 1.28
C LEU A 557 -30.17 5.02 0.63
N LEU A 558 -30.75 4.04 1.33
CA LEU A 558 -31.92 3.31 0.86
C LEU A 558 -33.14 4.23 0.70
N ALA A 559 -33.38 5.16 1.64
CA ALA A 559 -34.45 6.14 1.52
C ALA A 559 -34.26 7.08 0.32
N ALA A 560 -33.02 7.54 0.08
CA ALA A 560 -32.71 8.36 -1.09
C ALA A 560 -32.92 7.58 -2.41
N LEU A 561 -32.49 6.32 -2.45
CA LEU A 561 -32.71 5.45 -3.61
C LEU A 561 -34.20 5.15 -3.84
N ALA A 562 -34.96 4.90 -2.78
CA ALA A 562 -36.40 4.69 -2.84
C ALA A 562 -37.12 5.91 -3.42
N GLN A 563 -36.70 7.12 -3.03
CA GLN A 563 -37.24 8.36 -3.59
C GLN A 563 -36.88 8.54 -5.06
N ALA A 564 -35.63 8.29 -5.45
CA ALA A 564 -35.19 8.36 -6.85
C ALA A 564 -35.93 7.35 -7.74
N ALA A 565 -36.12 6.11 -7.25
CA ALA A 565 -36.88 5.07 -7.93
C ALA A 565 -38.37 5.44 -8.08
N ARG A 566 -38.99 5.98 -7.02
CA ARG A 566 -40.38 6.43 -7.05
C ARG A 566 -40.60 7.58 -8.03
N ALA A 567 -39.67 8.53 -8.10
CA ALA A 567 -39.72 9.64 -9.04
C ALA A 567 -39.69 9.16 -10.51
N ARG A 568 -39.09 7.99 -10.77
CA ARG A 568 -39.07 7.34 -12.08
C ARG A 568 -40.15 6.27 -12.28
N GLY A 569 -41.17 6.24 -11.43
CA GLY A 569 -42.37 5.40 -11.62
C GLY A 569 -42.27 3.98 -11.06
N ALA A 570 -41.24 3.63 -10.29
CA ALA A 570 -41.21 2.33 -9.62
C ALA A 570 -42.22 2.26 -8.47
N GLU A 571 -42.85 1.10 -8.30
CA GLU A 571 -43.76 0.78 -7.19
C GLU A 571 -43.08 -0.04 -6.09
N THR A 572 -42.00 -0.75 -6.42
CA THR A 572 -41.25 -1.61 -5.50
C THR A 572 -39.76 -1.43 -5.68
N LEU A 573 -39.01 -1.49 -4.58
CA LEU A 573 -37.55 -1.57 -4.55
C LEU A 573 -37.17 -3.00 -4.16
N ARG A 574 -36.25 -3.62 -4.89
CA ARG A 574 -35.81 -5.01 -4.67
C ARG A 574 -34.30 -5.07 -4.56
N GLY A 575 -33.77 -5.88 -3.66
CA GLY A 575 -32.33 -6.00 -3.49
C GLY A 575 -31.90 -7.42 -3.13
N TRP A 576 -30.77 -7.85 -3.69
CA TRP A 576 -30.17 -9.15 -3.39
C TRP A 576 -29.15 -9.04 -2.27
N TYR A 577 -29.23 -9.98 -1.32
CA TYR A 577 -28.10 -10.35 -0.46
C TYR A 577 -27.53 -11.68 -0.93
N ARG A 578 -26.28 -11.68 -1.39
CA ARG A 578 -25.55 -12.88 -1.85
C ARG A 578 -24.47 -13.23 -0.83
N PRO A 579 -24.62 -14.30 -0.05
CA PRO A 579 -23.69 -14.61 1.03
C PRO A 579 -22.31 -15.02 0.50
N THR A 580 -21.27 -14.51 1.15
CA THR A 580 -19.86 -14.87 0.93
C THR A 580 -19.16 -15.02 2.29
N ALA A 581 -17.96 -15.57 2.31
CA ALA A 581 -17.15 -15.65 3.53
C ALA A 581 -16.82 -14.27 4.15
N ARG A 582 -16.97 -13.18 3.39
CA ARG A 582 -16.50 -11.83 3.80
C ARG A 582 -17.63 -10.84 4.07
N ASN A 583 -18.83 -11.02 3.54
CA ASN A 583 -19.93 -10.03 3.63
C ASN A 583 -21.04 -10.37 4.63
N ALA A 584 -20.78 -11.29 5.57
CA ALA A 584 -21.72 -11.62 6.65
C ALA A 584 -22.27 -10.40 7.41
N PRO A 585 -21.50 -9.30 7.65
CA PRO A 585 -22.05 -8.09 8.27
C PRO A 585 -23.16 -7.39 7.48
N ALA A 586 -23.29 -7.63 6.16
CA ALA A 586 -24.31 -7.02 5.32
C ALA A 586 -25.66 -7.77 5.32
N ARG A 587 -25.72 -8.95 5.95
CA ARG A 587 -26.88 -9.88 5.87
C ARG A 587 -28.20 -9.23 6.22
N ASP A 588 -28.19 -8.39 7.24
CA ASP A 588 -29.39 -7.90 7.88
C ASP A 588 -29.81 -6.50 7.41
N ILE A 589 -29.04 -5.86 6.51
CA ILE A 589 -29.28 -4.48 6.05
C ILE A 589 -30.71 -4.28 5.53
N PHE A 590 -31.19 -5.17 4.66
CA PHE A 590 -32.53 -5.05 4.09
C PHE A 590 -33.63 -5.27 5.12
N ARG A 591 -33.49 -6.30 5.96
CA ARG A 591 -34.44 -6.61 7.04
C ARG A 591 -34.56 -5.43 8.01
N ASP A 592 -33.43 -4.90 8.44
CA ASP A 592 -33.37 -3.81 9.42
C ASP A 592 -33.87 -2.48 8.81
N ALA A 593 -33.81 -2.32 7.49
CA ALA A 593 -34.46 -1.24 6.74
C ALA A 593 -35.97 -1.46 6.47
N GLY A 594 -36.53 -2.59 6.91
CA GLY A 594 -37.97 -2.89 6.80
C GLY A 594 -38.39 -3.54 5.48
N PHE A 595 -37.46 -4.14 4.74
CA PHE A 595 -37.79 -4.95 3.56
C PHE A 595 -38.36 -6.31 4.00
N ASP A 596 -39.29 -6.82 3.22
CA ASP A 596 -39.86 -8.15 3.37
C ASP A 596 -39.06 -9.15 2.52
N LEU A 597 -38.78 -10.35 3.05
CA LEU A 597 -38.12 -11.42 2.28
C LEU A 597 -39.09 -11.88 1.19
N ALA A 598 -38.70 -11.69 -0.08
CA ALA A 598 -39.52 -12.02 -1.24
C ALA A 598 -39.22 -13.43 -1.75
N GLU A 599 -37.94 -13.81 -1.81
CA GLU A 599 -37.49 -15.10 -2.34
C GLU A 599 -36.16 -15.52 -1.69
N THR A 600 -35.99 -16.83 -1.47
CA THR A 600 -34.69 -17.42 -1.11
C THR A 600 -34.28 -18.38 -2.22
N ALA A 601 -33.11 -18.11 -2.82
CA ALA A 601 -32.53 -18.88 -3.91
C ALA A 601 -31.13 -19.42 -3.53
N PRO A 602 -30.59 -20.42 -4.24
CA PRO A 602 -29.24 -20.94 -3.98
C PRO A 602 -28.15 -19.87 -4.00
N GLU A 603 -28.33 -18.86 -4.86
CA GLU A 603 -27.40 -17.74 -5.04
C GLU A 603 -27.61 -16.54 -4.11
N GLY A 604 -28.63 -16.55 -3.23
CA GLY A 604 -28.89 -15.49 -2.25
C GLY A 604 -30.36 -15.29 -1.87
N ASP A 605 -30.59 -14.28 -1.02
CA ASP A 605 -31.94 -13.85 -0.59
C ASP A 605 -32.34 -12.56 -1.32
N LEU A 606 -33.54 -12.53 -1.89
CA LEU A 606 -34.15 -11.36 -2.51
C LEU A 606 -35.11 -10.70 -1.53
N TRP A 607 -34.91 -9.40 -1.30
CA TRP A 607 -35.70 -8.57 -0.41
C TRP A 607 -36.50 -7.56 -1.21
N GLY A 608 -37.74 -7.30 -0.80
CA GLY A 608 -38.64 -6.34 -1.46
C GLY A 608 -39.19 -5.29 -0.50
N PHE A 609 -39.30 -4.05 -0.96
CA PHE A 609 -39.91 -2.95 -0.22
C PHE A 609 -40.93 -2.21 -1.09
N PRO A 610 -42.21 -2.10 -0.66
CA PRO A 610 -43.21 -1.34 -1.40
C PRO A 610 -42.99 0.17 -1.23
N LEU A 611 -42.80 0.90 -2.33
CA LEU A 611 -42.51 2.35 -2.35
C LEU A 611 -43.73 3.23 -1.97
N LYS A 612 -44.86 2.60 -1.64
CA LYS A 612 -45.99 3.24 -0.95
C LYS A 612 -45.69 3.52 0.52
N ARG A 613 -44.70 2.83 1.10
CA ARG A 613 -44.16 3.09 2.43
C ARG A 613 -42.91 3.98 2.31
N ALA A 614 -42.60 4.73 3.36
CA ALA A 614 -41.34 5.44 3.47
C ALA A 614 -40.36 4.62 4.32
N ILE A 615 -39.12 4.49 3.86
CA ILE A 615 -38.03 3.93 4.67
C ILE A 615 -37.74 4.92 5.80
N GLN A 616 -37.76 4.44 7.03
CA GLN A 616 -37.55 5.29 8.20
C GLN A 616 -36.06 5.62 8.34
N VAL A 617 -35.72 6.90 8.21
CA VAL A 617 -34.39 7.41 8.54
C VAL A 617 -34.41 7.83 10.01
N PRO A 618 -33.49 7.33 10.84
CA PRO A 618 -33.41 7.72 12.25
C PRO A 618 -33.29 9.23 12.45
N GLU A 619 -33.90 9.76 13.52
CA GLU A 619 -33.97 11.21 13.80
C GLU A 619 -32.60 11.87 14.01
N TRP A 620 -31.58 11.08 14.36
CA TRP A 620 -30.20 11.56 14.55
C TRP A 620 -29.40 11.73 13.24
N ILE A 621 -29.98 11.38 12.09
CA ILE A 621 -29.36 11.56 10.77
C ILE A 621 -30.05 12.70 10.05
N VAL A 622 -29.29 13.75 9.75
CA VAL A 622 -29.74 14.87 8.92
C VAL A 622 -29.39 14.57 7.47
N LEU A 623 -30.39 14.24 6.64
CA LEU A 623 -30.23 14.03 5.20
C LEU A 623 -30.33 15.39 4.48
N ARG A 624 -29.20 15.89 3.96
CA ARG A 624 -29.13 17.13 3.16
C ARG A 624 -29.27 16.81 1.67
N ASN A 625 -30.22 17.49 1.02
CA ASN A 625 -30.52 17.54 -0.42
C ASN A 625 -30.53 16.20 -1.18
N LEU A 626 -31.66 15.91 -1.85
CA LEU A 626 -31.63 15.11 -3.07
C LEU A 626 -31.45 16.07 -4.22
N ALA A 627 -30.29 16.06 -4.87
CA ALA A 627 -30.21 16.67 -6.19
C ALA A 627 -31.12 15.85 -7.12
N THR A 628 -32.37 16.29 -7.29
CA THR A 628 -33.21 15.85 -8.39
C THR A 628 -32.45 16.19 -9.66
N ALA A 629 -32.13 15.18 -10.46
CA ALA A 629 -31.52 15.33 -11.77
C ALA A 629 -32.50 16.04 -12.72
N ASP A 630 -32.69 17.34 -12.51
CA ASP A 630 -33.39 18.32 -13.33
C ASP A 630 -32.90 19.72 -12.90
N SER A 631 -31.64 20.01 -13.25
CA SER A 631 -31.11 21.37 -13.32
C SER A 631 -30.07 21.44 -14.42
#